data_AF-A0A398BL12-F1
#
_entry.id   AF-A0A398BL12-F1
#
_cell.length_a   1.000
_cell.length_b   1.000
_cell.length_c   1.000
_cell.angle_alpha   90.00
_cell.angle_beta   90.00
_cell.angle_gamma   90.00
#
_symmetry.space_group_name_H-M   'P 1'
#
loop_
_entity.id
_entity.type
_entity.pdbx_description
1 polymer ?
#
loop_
_entity_poly.entity_id
_entity_poly.type
_entity_poly.pdbx_seq_one_letter_code
_entity_poly.pdbx_strand_id
1 'polypeptide(L)'
;MLTNIICAFLIGSIVGLAGHVRKRGKIVKPRKTKQYIYLGFLEDVLMAALAAVLLVLAADADSALRVVLLSVTAGFGGDAVLRGIELLKTGAAPPPPNDQVNEESKKKHAQ
;
A
#
# COMPACT_ATOMS: atom_id res chain seq x y z
N MET A 1 -2.97 -20.80 -14.05
CA MET A 1 -2.41 -20.49 -12.72
C MET A 1 -1.17 -19.61 -12.73
N LEU A 2 -0.02 -20.03 -13.28
CA LEU A 2 1.18 -19.18 -13.30
C LEU A 2 0.93 -17.78 -13.89
N THR A 3 0.24 -17.71 -15.04
CA THR A 3 -0.14 -16.43 -15.66
C THR A 3 -0.98 -15.55 -14.73
N ASN A 4 -1.93 -16.14 -14.00
CA ASN A 4 -2.80 -15.41 -13.07
C ASN A 4 -2.01 -14.86 -11.89
N ILE A 5 -1.02 -15.61 -11.38
CA ILE A 5 -0.10 -15.17 -10.32
C ILE A 5 0.75 -13.99 -10.80
N ILE A 6 1.33 -14.09 -12.00
CA ILE A 6 2.14 -13.01 -12.59
C ILE A 6 1.27 -11.75 -12.79
N CYS A 7 0.07 -11.90 -13.34
CA CYS A 7 -0.88 -10.80 -13.49
C CYS A 7 -1.26 -10.18 -12.14
N ALA A 8 -1.57 -10.99 -11.13
CA ALA A 8 -1.91 -10.51 -9.80
C ALA A 8 -0.76 -9.75 -9.14
N PHE A 9 0.47 -10.26 -9.27
CA PHE A 9 1.67 -9.60 -8.78
C PHE A 9 1.88 -8.23 -9.44
N LEU A 10 1.75 -8.14 -10.76
CA LEU A 10 1.90 -6.89 -11.51
C LEU A 10 0.82 -5.87 -11.15
N ILE A 11 -0.45 -6.30 -11.13
CA ILE A 11 -1.59 -5.43 -10.78
C ILE A 11 -1.46 -4.96 -9.33
N GLY A 12 -1.19 -5.88 -8.40
CA GLY A 12 -0.98 -5.54 -6.99
C GLY A 12 0.18 -4.56 -6.80
N SER A 13 1.29 -4.72 -7.54
CA SER A 13 2.42 -3.80 -7.50
C SER A 13 2.04 -2.38 -7.95
N ILE A 14 1.29 -2.25 -9.05
CA ILE A 14 0.80 -0.95 -9.56
C ILE A 14 -0.16 -0.31 -8.55
N VAL A 15 -1.09 -1.11 -8.00
CA VAL A 15 -2.05 -0.64 -6.99
C VAL A 15 -1.34 -0.18 -5.72
N GLY A 16 -0.31 -0.91 -5.27
CA GLY A 16 0.51 -0.51 -4.12
C GLY A 16 1.25 0.81 -4.36
N LEU A 17 1.81 1.00 -5.56
CA LEU A 17 2.44 2.28 -5.93
C LEU A 17 1.42 3.43 -5.94
N ALA A 18 0.25 3.22 -6.54
CA ALA A 18 -0.83 4.20 -6.55
C ALA A 18 -1.31 4.53 -5.13
N GLY A 19 -1.43 3.52 -4.26
CA GLY A 19 -1.75 3.66 -2.85
C GLY A 19 -0.71 4.49 -2.10
N HIS A 20 0.58 4.25 -2.33
CA HIS A 20 1.67 5.03 -1.74
C HIS A 20 1.58 6.51 -2.14
N VAL A 21 1.43 6.79 -3.44
CA VAL A 21 1.31 8.16 -3.96
C VAL A 21 0.08 8.85 -3.37
N ARG A 22 -1.07 8.15 -3.29
CA ARG A 22 -2.29 8.68 -2.67
C ARG A 22 -2.11 9.00 -1.18
N LYS A 23 -1.32 8.21 -0.44
CA LYS A 23 -1.04 8.41 0.99
C LYS A 23 -0.07 9.55 1.27
N ARG A 24 1.00 9.67 0.47
CA ARG A 24 2.14 10.54 0.77
C ARG A 24 2.25 11.77 -0.14
N GLY A 25 1.48 11.82 -1.24
CA GLY A 25 1.56 12.87 -2.25
C GLY A 25 2.84 12.86 -3.10
N LYS A 26 3.78 11.94 -2.83
CA LYS A 26 5.07 11.80 -3.51
C LYS A 26 5.56 10.36 -3.38
N ILE A 27 6.42 9.94 -4.30
CA ILE A 27 7.10 8.64 -4.20
C ILE A 27 8.30 8.78 -3.25
N VAL A 28 8.21 8.15 -2.08
CA VAL A 28 9.30 8.16 -1.10
C VAL A 28 10.23 6.97 -1.36
N LYS A 29 11.44 7.25 -1.85
CA LYS A 29 12.46 6.22 -2.11
C LYS A 29 12.88 5.48 -0.82
N PRO A 30 13.24 4.19 -0.91
CA PRO A 30 13.83 3.47 0.21
C PRO A 30 15.06 4.21 0.76
N ARG A 31 15.15 4.31 2.09
CA ARG A 31 16.28 4.93 2.79
C ARG A 31 16.76 3.99 3.90
N LYS A 32 18.07 3.76 3.96
CA LYS A 32 18.68 3.11 5.12
C LYS A 32 19.08 4.17 6.14
N THR A 33 18.62 4.02 7.37
CA THR A 33 19.15 4.75 8.53
C THR A 33 20.02 3.82 9.37
N LYS A 34 20.78 4.37 10.33
CA LYS A 34 21.80 3.62 11.10
C LYS A 34 21.21 2.43 11.89
N GLN A 35 19.91 2.42 12.18
CA GLN A 35 19.24 1.35 12.95
C GLN A 35 18.05 0.69 12.23
N TYR A 36 17.45 1.31 11.20
CA TYR A 36 16.26 0.76 10.53
C TYR A 36 16.32 0.96 9.00
N ILE A 37 15.65 0.09 8.26
CA ILE A 37 15.46 0.25 6.81
C ILE A 37 14.04 0.77 6.58
N TYR A 38 13.93 2.02 6.13
CA TYR A 38 12.66 2.58 5.70
C TYR A 38 12.47 2.24 4.21
N LEU A 39 11.59 1.29 3.90
CA LEU A 39 11.37 0.84 2.52
C LEU A 39 10.60 1.86 1.68
N GLY A 40 9.84 2.76 2.30
CA GLY A 40 9.07 3.79 1.58
C GLY A 40 8.06 3.16 0.63
N PHE A 41 8.06 3.58 -0.64
CA PHE A 41 7.11 3.05 -1.64
C PHE A 41 7.22 1.54 -1.86
N LEU A 42 8.40 0.97 -1.62
CA LEU A 42 8.64 -0.45 -1.87
C LEU A 42 7.83 -1.33 -0.91
N GLU A 43 7.58 -0.87 0.31
CA GLU A 43 6.75 -1.58 1.29
C GLU A 43 5.31 -1.70 0.80
N ASP A 44 4.71 -0.59 0.38
CA ASP A 44 3.33 -0.55 -0.12
C ASP A 44 3.16 -1.41 -1.39
N VAL A 45 4.14 -1.37 -2.29
CA VAL A 45 4.16 -2.20 -3.51
C VAL A 45 4.23 -3.68 -3.17
N LEU A 46 5.15 -4.09 -2.28
CA LEU A 46 5.33 -5.49 -1.92
C LEU A 46 4.11 -6.03 -1.15
N MET A 47 3.56 -5.26 -0.22
CA MET A 47 2.37 -5.66 0.54
C MET A 47 1.14 -5.81 -0.34
N ALA A 48 0.92 -4.87 -1.26
CA ALA A 48 -0.21 -4.96 -2.20
C ALA A 48 -0.03 -6.12 -3.20
N ALA A 49 1.18 -6.36 -3.70
CA ALA A 49 1.48 -7.49 -4.57
C ALA A 49 1.28 -8.83 -3.86
N LEU A 50 1.79 -8.96 -2.62
CA LEU A 50 1.58 -10.14 -1.77
C LEU A 50 0.09 -10.38 -1.51
N ALA A 51 -0.65 -9.34 -1.09
CA ALA A 51 -2.09 -9.46 -0.83
C ALA A 51 -2.86 -9.90 -2.08
N ALA A 52 -2.55 -9.32 -3.25
CA ALA A 52 -3.17 -9.70 -4.52
C ALA A 52 -2.91 -11.15 -4.89
N VAL A 53 -1.64 -11.59 -4.83
CA VAL A 53 -1.27 -12.98 -5.14
C VAL A 53 -1.93 -13.95 -4.18
N LEU A 54 -1.87 -13.69 -2.87
CA LEU A 54 -2.49 -14.56 -1.87
C LEU A 54 -4.00 -14.64 -2.04
N LEU A 55 -4.68 -13.53 -2.33
CA LEU A 55 -6.14 -13.54 -2.54
C LEU A 55 -6.53 -14.28 -3.83
N VAL A 56 -5.79 -14.08 -4.92
CA VAL A 56 -6.04 -14.78 -6.19
C VAL A 56 -5.83 -16.28 -6.06
N LEU A 57 -4.82 -16.70 -5.29
CA LEU A 57 -4.58 -18.11 -4.97
C LEU A 57 -5.67 -18.69 -4.06
N ALA A 58 -6.04 -17.96 -3.01
CA ALA A 58 -7.06 -18.42 -2.06
C ALA A 58 -8.46 -18.52 -2.69
N ALA A 59 -8.75 -17.66 -3.67
CA ALA A 59 -10.03 -17.64 -4.37
C ALA A 59 -10.08 -18.54 -5.62
N ASP A 60 -8.99 -19.25 -5.91
CA ASP A 60 -8.81 -20.09 -7.10
C ASP A 60 -9.33 -19.41 -8.38
N ALA A 61 -8.85 -18.19 -8.63
CA ALA A 61 -9.41 -17.36 -9.67
C ALA A 61 -8.97 -17.80 -11.07
N ASP A 62 -9.90 -18.42 -11.81
CA ASP A 62 -9.65 -18.90 -13.19
C ASP A 62 -9.90 -17.87 -14.30
N SER A 63 -10.75 -16.88 -14.05
CA SER A 63 -11.10 -15.85 -15.05
C SER A 63 -10.22 -14.62 -14.92
N ALA A 64 -9.75 -14.08 -16.07
CA ALA A 64 -8.94 -12.86 -16.11
C ALA A 64 -9.62 -11.68 -15.39
N LEU A 65 -10.95 -11.54 -15.55
CA LEU A 65 -11.71 -10.49 -14.89
C LEU A 65 -11.69 -10.66 -13.36
N ARG A 66 -11.85 -11.89 -12.86
CA ARG A 66 -11.75 -12.19 -11.42
C ARG A 66 -10.37 -11.86 -10.88
N VAL A 67 -9.31 -12.24 -11.59
CA VAL A 67 -7.92 -11.95 -11.19
C VAL A 67 -7.72 -10.44 -11.05
N VAL A 68 -8.19 -9.65 -12.03
CA VAL A 68 -8.09 -8.18 -11.98
C VAL A 68 -8.87 -7.61 -10.79
N LEU A 69 -10.15 -7.96 -10.64
CA LEU A 69 -10.99 -7.42 -9.57
C LEU A 69 -10.46 -7.77 -8.17
N LEU A 70 -10.07 -9.03 -7.97
CA LEU A 70 -9.53 -9.49 -6.69
C LEU A 70 -8.19 -8.81 -6.38
N SER A 71 -7.31 -8.65 -7.36
CA SER A 71 -6.01 -7.99 -7.16
C SER A 71 -6.16 -6.52 -6.77
N VAL A 72 -7.05 -5.80 -7.45
CA VAL A 72 -7.34 -4.38 -7.13
C VAL A 72 -7.99 -4.26 -5.75
N THR A 73 -8.94 -5.14 -5.45
CA THR A 73 -9.65 -5.16 -4.17
C THR A 73 -8.71 -5.53 -3.01
N ALA A 74 -7.80 -6.49 -3.20
CA ALA A 74 -6.79 -6.83 -2.20
C ALA A 74 -5.88 -5.64 -1.90
N GLY A 75 -5.38 -4.97 -2.95
CA GLY A 75 -4.46 -3.84 -2.78
C GLY A 75 -5.10 -2.63 -2.10
N PHE A 76 -6.20 -2.09 -2.65
CA PHE A 76 -6.87 -0.93 -2.05
C PHE A 76 -7.72 -1.27 -0.83
N GLY A 77 -8.35 -2.44 -0.82
CA GLY A 77 -9.18 -2.89 0.29
C GLY A 77 -8.36 -3.18 1.54
N GLY A 78 -7.19 -3.80 1.40
CA GLY A 78 -6.26 -3.96 2.53
C GLY A 78 -5.85 -2.62 3.15
N ASP A 79 -5.49 -1.65 2.31
CA ASP A 79 -5.15 -0.28 2.76
C ASP A 79 -6.34 0.41 3.45
N ALA A 80 -7.56 0.27 2.92
CA ALA A 80 -8.75 0.84 3.53
C ALA A 80 -9.09 0.21 4.89
N VAL A 81 -8.95 -1.10 5.03
CA VAL A 81 -9.14 -1.81 6.30
C VAL A 81 -8.13 -1.34 7.35
N LEU A 82 -6.85 -1.23 6.99
CA LEU A 82 -5.82 -0.74 7.90
C LEU A 82 -6.12 0.67 8.41
N ARG A 83 -6.53 1.59 7.52
CA ARG A 83 -6.96 2.95 7.91
C ARG A 83 -8.20 2.93 8.80
N GLY A 84 -9.17 2.05 8.52
CA GLY A 84 -10.36 1.87 9.34
C GLY A 84 -10.04 1.41 10.76
N ILE A 85 -9.07 0.50 10.91
CA ILE A 85 -8.60 0.03 12.22
C ILE A 85 -7.88 1.14 12.98
N GLU A 86 -7.03 1.94 12.31
CA GLU A 86 -6.39 3.11 12.92
C GLU A 86 -7.41 4.12 13.44
N LEU A 87 -8.45 4.42 12.65
CA LEU A 87 -9.56 5.30 13.06
C LEU A 87 -10.26 4.82 14.34
N LEU A 88 -10.56 3.52 14.41
CA LEU A 88 -11.19 2.92 15.58
C LEU A 88 -10.27 2.95 16.82
N LYS A 89 -8.96 2.80 16.61
CA LYS A 89 -7.97 2.79 17.69
C LYS A 89 -7.70 4.18 18.26
N THR A 90 -7.68 5.21 17.43
CA THR A 90 -7.30 6.58 17.83
C THR A 90 -8.51 7.47 18.15
N GLY A 91 -9.73 7.09 17.74
CA GLY A 91 -10.94 7.89 17.94
C GLY A 91 -10.94 9.24 17.21
N ALA A 92 -9.89 9.53 16.43
CA ALA A 92 -9.66 10.76 15.70
C ALA A 92 -9.22 10.42 14.27
N ALA A 93 -9.71 11.20 13.30
CA ALA A 93 -9.35 11.02 11.89
C ALA A 93 -7.83 11.25 11.68
N PRO A 94 -7.12 10.38 10.94
CA PRO A 94 -5.75 10.67 10.58
C PRO A 94 -5.72 11.98 9.78
N PRO A 95 -4.75 12.88 10.07
CA PRO A 95 -4.69 14.17 9.41
C PRO A 95 -4.56 13.98 7.89
N PRO A 96 -5.20 14.85 7.08
CA PRO A 96 -5.26 14.69 5.65
C PRO A 96 -3.85 14.63 5.02
N PRO A 97 -3.69 13.99 3.84
CA PRO A 97 -2.38 13.68 3.27
C PRO A 97 -1.40 14.85 3.15
N ASN A 98 -1.90 16.08 3.00
CA ASN A 98 -1.07 17.29 2.93
C ASN A 98 -0.48 17.71 4.29
N ASP A 99 -1.15 17.40 5.40
CA ASP A 99 -0.74 17.87 6.73
C ASP A 99 0.40 17.02 7.30
N GLN A 100 0.48 15.73 6.94
CA GLN A 100 1.59 14.87 7.36
C GLN A 100 2.93 15.28 6.73
N VAL A 101 2.91 15.80 5.49
CA VAL A 101 4.13 16.30 4.83
C VAL A 101 4.65 17.57 5.53
N ASN A 102 3.73 18.39 6.04
CA ASN A 102 4.06 19.67 6.67
C ASN A 102 4.56 19.49 8.11
N GLU A 103 3.99 18.55 8.87
CA GLU A 103 4.45 18.18 10.21
C GLU A 103 5.87 17.59 10.22
N GLU A 104 6.17 16.68 9.29
CA GLU A 104 7.49 16.06 9.18
C GLU A 104 8.56 17.07 8.72
N SER A 105 8.16 18.07 7.91
CA SER A 105 9.02 19.19 7.50
C SER A 105 9.26 20.19 8.63
N LYS A 106 8.25 20.51 9.44
CA LYS A 106 8.38 21.40 10.61
C LYS A 106 9.30 20.80 11.68
N LYS A 107 9.20 19.49 11.96
CA LYS A 107 10.08 18.83 12.93
C LYS A 107 11.56 18.84 12.52
N LYS A 108 11.85 18.90 11.22
CA LYS A 108 13.23 19.00 10.69
C LYS A 108 13.83 20.40 10.69
N HIS A 109 13.03 21.45 10.88
CA HIS A 109 13.50 22.84 10.99
C HIS A 109 13.50 23.36 12.43
N ALA A 110 12.94 22.60 13.37
CA ALA A 110 12.98 22.91 14.79
C ALA A 110 14.12 22.17 15.55
N GLN A 111 14.95 21.39 14.84
CA GLN A 111 16.22 20.82 15.30
C GLN A 111 17.37 21.49 14.54
#